data_AF-A0A9P6QGR3-F1
#
_entry.id   AF-A0A9P6QGR3-F1
#
_cell.length_a   1.000
_cell.length_b   1.000
_cell.length_c   1.000
_cell.angle_alpha   90.00
_cell.angle_beta   90.00
_cell.angle_gamma   90.00
#
_symmetry.space_group_name_H-M   'P 1'
#
loop_
_entity.id
_entity.type
_entity.pdbx_description
1 polymer ?
#
loop_
_entity_poly.entity_id
_entity_poly.type
_entity_poly.pdbx_seq_one_letter_code
_entity_poly.pdbx_strand_id
1 'polypeptide(L)'
;MSSQALTLPINVQPWLKYTATTVGRDKIYRAVQYFSRFLAWYLLRQGYTKETVARFNNLKKTLGLSRKLMRFGKPVEHIENAVKATSVKDEFVRFATVGKQIAYAGYLTLDGIIFIDGSGAYKFKNIKKYQELASRFWLAGIVFGFIGGLYKTRQVQIRKESALRGLSNQSESEKSHARTELKAIAKEQYSINKQLVQDGLDMLIPASGLGYVNLDDGIVGLIGTVTSIMGAQAQWAKVNKA
;
A
#
# COMPACT_ATOMS: atom_id res chain seq x y z
N MET A 1 -26.46 11.82 -41.67
CA MET A 1 -25.71 10.56 -41.59
C MET A 1 -25.14 10.45 -40.18
N SER A 2 -25.69 9.58 -39.35
CA SER A 2 -25.17 9.33 -38.00
C SER A 2 -23.83 8.61 -38.11
N SER A 3 -22.75 9.31 -37.78
CA SER A 3 -21.43 8.70 -37.57
C SER A 3 -21.56 7.59 -36.53
N GLN A 4 -21.53 6.32 -36.95
CA GLN A 4 -21.32 5.22 -36.02
C GLN A 4 -19.89 5.32 -35.52
N ALA A 5 -19.73 5.72 -34.27
CA ALA A 5 -18.42 5.74 -33.63
C ALA A 5 -17.85 4.31 -33.63
N LEU A 6 -16.67 4.14 -34.21
CA LEU A 6 -15.90 2.90 -34.12
C LEU A 6 -15.65 2.57 -32.65
N THR A 7 -16.08 1.38 -32.23
CA THR A 7 -15.82 0.85 -30.89
C THR A 7 -14.70 -0.18 -30.95
N LEU A 8 -13.84 -0.19 -29.91
CA LEU A 8 -12.80 -1.21 -29.79
C LEU A 8 -13.43 -2.58 -29.51
N PRO A 9 -12.88 -3.68 -30.04
CA PRO A 9 -13.40 -5.03 -29.85
C PRO A 9 -13.31 -5.52 -28.39
N ILE A 10 -12.46 -4.88 -27.58
CA ILE A 10 -12.28 -5.16 -26.14
C ILE A 10 -12.62 -3.90 -25.36
N ASN A 11 -13.43 -4.04 -24.30
CA ASN A 11 -13.70 -2.93 -23.40
C ASN A 11 -12.46 -2.56 -22.57
N VAL A 12 -11.73 -1.54 -23.04
CA VAL A 12 -10.52 -1.03 -22.37
C VAL A 12 -10.83 0.03 -21.30
N GLN A 13 -12.09 0.45 -21.12
CA GLN A 13 -12.44 1.51 -20.17
C GLN A 13 -11.98 1.23 -18.73
N PRO A 14 -12.11 0.01 -18.19
CA PRO A 14 -11.63 -0.28 -16.84
C PRO A 14 -10.12 -0.10 -16.68
N TRP A 15 -9.37 -0.45 -17.72
CA TRP A 15 -7.92 -0.25 -17.78
C TRP A 15 -7.57 1.23 -17.84
N LEU A 16 -8.23 1.99 -18.73
CA LEU A 16 -8.01 3.43 -18.87
C LEU A 16 -8.29 4.18 -17.57
N LYS A 17 -9.39 3.88 -16.87
CA LYS A 17 -9.71 4.45 -15.55
C LYS A 17 -8.61 4.17 -14.53
N TYR A 18 -8.09 2.94 -14.52
CA TYR A 18 -7.01 2.54 -13.62
C TYR A 18 -5.69 3.26 -13.93
N THR A 19 -5.24 3.21 -15.18
CA THR A 19 -3.96 3.79 -15.59
C THR A 19 -4.00 5.31 -15.70
N ALA A 20 -5.17 5.95 -15.74
CA ALA A 20 -5.30 7.39 -15.64
C ALA A 20 -4.82 7.90 -14.27
N THR A 21 -4.94 7.10 -13.22
CA THR A 21 -4.49 7.48 -11.88
C THR A 21 -3.00 7.24 -11.67
N THR A 22 -2.32 8.18 -11.01
CA THR A 22 -0.92 8.01 -10.57
C THR A 22 -0.75 6.78 -9.68
N VAL A 23 -1.74 6.48 -8.83
CA VAL A 23 -1.74 5.31 -7.94
C VAL A 23 -1.77 4.00 -8.74
N GLY A 24 -2.62 3.90 -9.77
CA GLY A 24 -2.70 2.70 -10.61
C GLY A 24 -1.38 2.40 -11.33
N ARG A 25 -0.76 3.44 -11.91
CA ARG A 25 0.56 3.33 -12.53
C ARG A 25 1.65 2.96 -11.50
N ASP A 26 1.67 3.58 -10.32
CA ASP A 26 2.65 3.27 -9.26
C ASP A 26 2.58 1.80 -8.82
N LYS A 27 1.37 1.22 -8.71
CA LYS A 27 1.19 -0.19 -8.33
C LYS A 27 1.69 -1.16 -9.39
N ILE A 28 1.47 -0.88 -10.67
CA ILE A 28 2.06 -1.66 -11.77
C ILE A 28 3.59 -1.61 -11.68
N TYR A 29 4.14 -0.41 -11.59
CA TYR A 29 5.59 -0.23 -11.54
C TYR A 29 6.20 -0.87 -10.30
N ARG A 30 5.51 -0.83 -9.14
CA ARG A 30 5.95 -1.52 -7.91
C ARG A 30 6.01 -3.03 -8.14
N ALA A 31 4.98 -3.62 -8.74
CA ALA A 31 4.95 -5.06 -9.02
C ALA A 31 6.13 -5.48 -9.90
N VAL A 32 6.35 -4.77 -11.02
CA VAL A 32 7.47 -5.04 -11.93
C VAL A 32 8.82 -4.82 -11.24
N GLN A 33 8.96 -3.76 -10.44
CA GLN A 33 10.17 -3.45 -9.69
C GLN A 33 10.56 -4.58 -8.74
N TYR A 34 9.62 -5.04 -7.90
CA TYR A 34 9.89 -6.08 -6.91
C TYR A 34 10.03 -7.46 -7.55
N PHE A 35 9.29 -7.74 -8.62
CA PHE A 35 9.48 -8.97 -9.38
C PHE A 35 10.87 -8.99 -10.05
N SER A 36 11.33 -7.84 -10.57
CA SER A 36 12.70 -7.70 -11.07
C SER A 36 13.75 -7.90 -9.99
N ARG A 37 13.47 -7.53 -8.73
CA ARG A 37 14.34 -7.85 -7.58
C ARG A 37 14.46 -9.36 -7.37
N PHE A 38 13.32 -10.05 -7.38
CA PHE A 38 13.30 -11.51 -7.28
C PHE A 38 14.04 -12.17 -8.44
N LEU A 39 13.78 -11.76 -9.68
CA LEU A 39 14.44 -12.32 -10.87
C LEU A 39 15.96 -12.10 -10.85
N ALA A 40 16.43 -10.91 -10.46
CA ALA A 40 17.86 -10.65 -10.34
C ALA A 40 18.54 -11.60 -9.33
N TRP A 41 17.88 -11.85 -8.19
CA TRP A 41 18.35 -12.79 -7.17
C TRP A 41 18.30 -14.25 -7.66
N TYR A 42 17.20 -14.65 -8.30
CA TYR A 42 16.99 -16.01 -8.79
C TYR A 42 17.98 -16.37 -9.89
N LEU A 43 18.10 -15.52 -10.92
CA LEU A 43 18.98 -15.76 -12.07
C LEU A 43 20.46 -15.81 -11.68
N LEU A 44 20.88 -14.99 -10.72
CA LEU A 44 22.24 -15.06 -10.17
C LEU A 44 22.53 -16.43 -9.57
N ARG A 45 21.58 -17.01 -8.83
CA ARG A 45 21.71 -18.33 -8.21
C ARG A 45 21.63 -19.48 -9.19
N GLN A 46 20.96 -19.28 -10.33
CA GLN A 46 20.92 -20.24 -11.43
C GLN A 46 22.16 -20.17 -12.34
N GLY A 47 23.15 -19.32 -12.02
CA GLY A 47 24.40 -19.24 -12.79
C GLY A 47 24.31 -18.45 -14.10
N TYR A 48 23.29 -17.61 -14.27
CA TYR A 48 23.17 -16.75 -15.45
C TYR A 48 24.26 -15.68 -15.49
N THR A 49 24.51 -15.14 -16.69
CA THR A 49 25.55 -14.13 -16.89
C THR A 49 25.32 -12.88 -16.05
N LYS A 50 26.42 -12.25 -15.61
CA LYS A 50 26.39 -10.97 -14.87
C LYS A 50 25.61 -9.90 -15.61
N GLU A 51 25.69 -9.88 -16.94
CA GLU A 51 24.92 -8.97 -17.79
C GLU A 51 23.41 -9.18 -17.65
N THR A 52 22.95 -10.44 -17.70
CA THR A 52 21.53 -10.78 -17.53
C THR A 52 21.01 -10.31 -16.17
N VAL A 53 21.76 -10.60 -15.10
CA VAL A 53 21.42 -10.15 -13.74
C VAL A 53 21.42 -8.61 -13.66
N ALA A 54 22.35 -7.94 -14.33
CA ALA A 54 22.43 -6.48 -14.36
C ALA A 54 21.21 -5.84 -15.03
N ARG A 55 20.65 -6.45 -16.10
CA ARG A 55 19.41 -5.96 -16.76
C ARG A 55 18.25 -5.85 -15.76
N PHE A 56 18.02 -6.88 -14.94
CA PHE A 56 16.95 -6.85 -13.93
C PHE A 56 17.25 -5.93 -12.75
N ASN A 57 18.52 -5.83 -12.32
CA ASN A 57 18.92 -4.84 -11.32
C ASN A 57 18.73 -3.40 -11.80
N ASN A 58 19.04 -3.12 -13.06
CA ASN A 58 18.82 -1.82 -13.68
C ASN A 58 17.33 -1.50 -13.77
N LEU A 59 16.49 -2.45 -14.20
CA LEU A 59 15.04 -2.28 -14.24
C LEU A 59 14.46 -1.99 -12.83
N LYS A 60 14.86 -2.77 -11.82
CA LYS A 60 14.51 -2.53 -10.40
C LYS A 60 14.92 -1.13 -9.96
N LYS A 61 16.14 -0.69 -10.29
CA LYS A 61 16.67 0.62 -9.89
C LYS A 61 15.90 1.76 -10.56
N THR A 62 15.71 1.70 -11.87
CA THR A 62 15.02 2.73 -12.66
C THR A 62 13.58 2.88 -12.21
N LEU A 63 12.82 1.78 -12.13
CA LEU A 63 11.43 1.82 -11.63
C LEU A 63 11.36 2.33 -10.18
N GLY A 64 12.30 1.90 -9.34
CA GLY A 64 12.40 2.37 -7.96
C GLY A 64 12.56 3.89 -7.87
N LEU A 65 13.39 4.48 -8.74
CA LEU A 65 13.61 5.93 -8.83
C LEU A 65 12.38 6.66 -9.41
N SER A 66 11.85 6.21 -10.56
CA SER A 66 10.68 6.82 -11.21
C SER A 66 9.45 6.84 -10.30
N ARG A 67 9.26 5.81 -9.48
CA ARG A 67 8.16 5.78 -8.52
C ARG A 67 8.32 6.79 -7.38
N LYS A 68 9.55 7.17 -7.00
CA LYS A 68 9.76 8.27 -6.04
C LYS A 68 9.30 9.59 -6.63
N LEU A 69 9.60 9.84 -7.92
CA LEU A 69 9.09 11.01 -8.65
C LEU A 69 7.56 11.10 -8.62
N MET A 70 6.87 9.98 -8.85
CA MET A 70 5.40 9.93 -8.82
C MET A 70 4.79 10.20 -7.43
N ARG A 71 5.58 10.19 -6.36
CA ARG A 71 5.15 10.46 -4.99
C ARG A 71 5.44 11.88 -4.52
N PHE A 72 6.03 12.75 -5.35
CA PHE A 72 6.12 14.17 -5.02
C PHE A 72 4.72 14.75 -4.75
N GLY A 73 4.64 15.63 -3.75
CA GLY A 73 3.37 16.19 -3.27
C GLY A 73 2.59 15.31 -2.30
N LYS A 74 2.84 13.99 -2.24
CA LYS A 74 2.16 13.10 -1.29
C LYS A 74 2.33 13.48 0.19
N PRO A 75 3.48 14.04 0.66
CA PRO A 75 3.59 14.49 2.05
C PRO A 75 2.46 15.45 2.47
N VAL A 76 2.02 16.33 1.58
CA VAL A 76 0.95 17.30 1.86
C VAL A 76 -0.38 16.57 2.10
N GLU A 77 -0.72 15.58 1.27
CA GLU A 77 -1.92 14.74 1.48
C GLU A 77 -1.87 14.03 2.84
N HIS A 78 -0.69 13.54 3.25
CA HIS A 78 -0.53 12.87 4.54
C HIS A 78 -0.66 13.84 5.72
N ILE A 79 -0.13 15.07 5.61
CA ILE A 79 -0.31 16.10 6.64
C ILE A 79 -1.79 16.48 6.76
N GLU A 80 -2.49 16.71 5.65
CA GLU A 80 -3.92 17.00 5.65
C GLU A 80 -4.73 15.86 6.31
N ASN A 81 -4.40 14.60 5.97
CA ASN A 81 -5.05 13.44 6.59
C ASN A 81 -4.73 13.29 8.09
N ALA A 82 -3.53 13.69 8.53
CA ALA A 82 -3.19 13.75 9.95
C ALA A 82 -4.06 14.78 10.68
N VAL A 83 -4.22 15.99 10.11
CA VAL A 83 -5.07 17.04 10.66
C VAL A 83 -6.52 16.57 10.75
N LYS A 84 -7.07 15.99 9.67
CA LYS A 84 -8.44 15.43 9.68
C LYS A 84 -8.62 14.37 10.76
N ALA A 85 -7.61 13.52 10.98
CA ALA A 85 -7.66 12.46 11.98
C ALA A 85 -7.74 12.98 13.42
N THR A 86 -7.36 14.22 13.70
CA THR A 86 -7.48 14.81 15.05
C THR A 86 -8.92 14.94 15.54
N SER A 87 -9.89 14.99 14.61
CA SER A 87 -11.33 15.02 14.90
C SER A 87 -11.96 13.66 15.20
N VAL A 88 -11.20 12.56 15.07
CA VAL A 88 -11.70 11.20 15.38
C VAL A 88 -11.98 11.10 16.88
N LYS A 89 -13.21 10.70 17.22
CA LYS A 89 -13.68 10.58 18.61
C LYS A 89 -12.89 9.55 19.41
N ASP A 90 -12.68 8.38 18.82
CA ASP A 90 -11.92 7.29 19.44
C ASP A 90 -10.45 7.67 19.56
N GLU A 91 -9.95 7.74 20.79
CA GLU A 91 -8.62 8.25 21.09
C GLU A 91 -7.50 7.39 20.52
N PHE A 92 -7.67 6.07 20.55
CA PHE A 92 -6.68 5.14 20.05
C PHE A 92 -6.63 5.16 18.52
N VAL A 93 -7.80 5.16 17.87
CA VAL A 93 -7.88 5.29 16.42
C VAL A 93 -7.30 6.64 15.97
N ARG A 94 -7.58 7.73 16.70
CA ARG A 94 -6.99 9.05 16.47
C ARG A 94 -5.47 8.98 16.56
N PHE A 95 -4.91 8.48 17.66
CA PHE A 95 -3.48 8.35 17.88
C PHE A 95 -2.80 7.51 16.77
N ALA A 96 -3.30 6.31 16.51
CA ALA A 96 -2.74 5.42 15.49
C ALA A 96 -2.84 6.03 14.08
N THR A 97 -3.94 6.72 13.76
CA THR A 97 -4.11 7.36 12.45
C THR A 97 -3.17 8.55 12.30
N VAL A 98 -3.09 9.45 13.30
CA VAL A 98 -2.17 10.60 13.27
C VAL A 98 -0.72 10.12 13.15
N GLY A 99 -0.30 9.16 13.98
CA GLY A 99 1.04 8.59 13.95
C GLY A 99 1.38 7.99 12.58
N LYS A 100 0.46 7.20 12.00
CA LYS A 100 0.60 6.67 10.63
C LYS A 100 0.82 7.77 9.61
N GLN A 101 -0.02 8.80 9.63
CA GLN A 101 0.00 9.85 8.61
C GLN A 101 1.26 10.73 8.71
N ILE A 102 1.68 11.11 9.92
CA ILE A 102 2.92 11.85 10.15
C ILE A 102 4.13 11.01 9.71
N ALA A 103 4.14 9.72 10.02
CA ALA A 103 5.23 8.83 9.60
C ALA A 103 5.32 8.73 8.06
N TYR A 104 4.18 8.60 7.37
CA TYR A 104 4.17 8.62 5.90
C TYR A 104 4.58 9.97 5.31
N ALA A 105 4.21 11.09 5.94
CA ALA A 105 4.68 12.41 5.51
C ALA A 105 6.22 12.53 5.61
N GLY A 106 6.80 12.09 6.73
CA GLY A 106 8.25 12.05 6.93
C GLY A 106 8.96 11.14 5.93
N TYR A 107 8.45 9.92 5.75
CA TYR A 107 8.95 8.96 4.77
C TYR A 107 8.98 9.57 3.36
N LEU A 108 7.86 10.09 2.89
CA LEU A 108 7.72 10.57 1.51
C LEU A 108 8.46 11.88 1.25
N THR A 109 8.66 12.70 2.27
CA THR A 109 9.54 13.89 2.19
C THR A 109 10.98 13.45 1.95
N LEU A 110 11.48 12.49 2.73
CA LEU A 110 12.83 11.94 2.53
C LEU A 110 12.93 11.18 1.20
N ASP A 111 11.87 10.52 0.75
CA ASP A 111 11.81 9.84 -0.54
C ASP A 111 12.01 10.82 -1.71
N GLY A 112 11.54 12.06 -1.58
CA GLY A 112 11.83 13.16 -2.51
C GLY A 112 13.29 13.59 -2.52
N ILE A 113 13.92 13.73 -1.34
CA ILE A 113 15.38 13.98 -1.22
C ILE A 113 16.18 12.84 -1.87
N ILE A 114 15.77 11.60 -1.63
CA ILE A 114 16.42 10.41 -2.22
C ILE A 114 16.25 10.36 -3.74
N PHE A 115 15.14 10.86 -4.28
CA PHE A 115 14.98 11.03 -5.71
C PHE A 115 15.93 12.09 -6.29
N ILE A 116 16.06 13.25 -5.64
CA ILE A 116 16.98 14.31 -6.08
C ILE A 116 18.42 13.78 -6.13
N ASP A 117 18.84 13.02 -5.11
CA ASP A 117 20.13 12.32 -5.14
C ASP A 117 20.22 11.30 -6.27
N GLY A 118 19.26 10.38 -6.33
CA GLY A 118 19.26 9.25 -7.25
C GLY A 118 19.21 9.65 -8.72
N SER A 119 18.57 10.78 -9.03
CA SER A 119 18.50 11.37 -10.38
C SER A 119 19.79 12.07 -10.82
N GLY A 120 20.66 12.42 -9.87
CA GLY A 120 21.89 13.16 -10.13
C GLY A 120 21.71 14.68 -10.16
N ALA A 121 20.50 15.20 -9.90
CA ALA A 121 20.23 16.63 -9.83
C ALA A 121 21.04 17.33 -8.72
N TYR A 122 21.19 16.67 -7.56
CA TYR A 122 22.09 17.11 -6.49
C TYR A 122 22.52 15.93 -5.62
N LYS A 123 23.82 15.80 -5.34
CA LYS A 123 24.37 14.69 -4.54
C LYS A 123 24.54 15.08 -3.08
N PHE A 124 23.85 14.37 -2.19
CA PHE A 124 23.90 14.63 -0.75
C PHE A 124 25.00 13.81 -0.07
N LYS A 125 25.84 14.46 0.73
CA LYS A 125 26.92 13.78 1.50
C LYS A 125 26.39 12.67 2.42
N ASN A 126 25.21 12.85 2.99
CA ASN A 126 24.60 11.96 3.98
C ASN A 126 23.43 11.12 3.44
N ILE A 127 23.39 10.83 2.13
CA ILE A 127 22.25 10.15 1.51
C ILE A 127 21.86 8.82 2.18
N LYS A 128 22.84 8.05 2.65
CA LYS A 128 22.59 6.79 3.37
C LYS A 128 21.77 7.00 4.65
N LYS A 129 22.02 8.08 5.40
CA LYS A 129 21.24 8.43 6.61
C LYS A 129 19.80 8.78 6.25
N TYR A 130 19.58 9.48 5.13
CA TYR A 130 18.23 9.79 4.67
C TYR A 130 17.48 8.55 4.20
N GLN A 131 18.16 7.60 3.52
CA GLN A 131 17.58 6.31 3.14
C GLN A 131 17.18 5.46 4.35
N GLU A 132 18.04 5.42 5.38
CA GLU A 132 17.75 4.73 6.62
C GLU A 132 16.57 5.38 7.37
N LEU A 133 16.60 6.70 7.53
CA LEU A 133 15.53 7.44 8.21
C LEU A 133 14.19 7.31 7.45
N ALA A 134 14.21 7.34 6.12
CA ALA A 134 13.04 7.09 5.28
C ALA A 134 12.46 5.70 5.54
N SER A 135 13.33 4.68 5.66
CA SER A 135 12.91 3.31 5.96
C SER A 135 12.33 3.17 7.37
N ARG A 136 12.90 3.88 8.37
CA ARG A 136 12.35 3.93 9.74
C ARG A 136 10.96 4.55 9.77
N PHE A 137 10.78 5.70 9.09
CA PHE A 137 9.47 6.34 8.98
C PHE A 137 8.45 5.47 8.23
N TRP A 138 8.89 4.80 7.15
CA TRP A 138 8.02 3.89 6.41
C TRP A 138 7.55 2.73 7.29
N LEU A 139 8.49 2.09 8.01
CA LEU A 139 8.18 1.03 8.97
C LEU A 139 7.23 1.52 10.07
N ALA A 140 7.50 2.67 10.67
CA ALA A 140 6.64 3.26 11.69
C ALA A 140 5.22 3.50 11.18
N GLY A 141 5.07 4.02 9.96
CA GLY A 141 3.76 4.23 9.34
C GLY A 141 2.97 2.92 9.12
N ILE A 142 3.66 1.84 8.76
CA ILE A 142 3.03 0.51 8.67
C ILE A 142 2.67 -0.01 10.05
N VAL A 143 3.55 0.10 11.05
CA VAL A 143 3.30 -0.38 12.42
C VAL A 143 2.09 0.31 13.05
N PHE A 144 1.99 1.65 12.94
CA PHE A 144 0.80 2.38 13.39
C PHE A 144 -0.47 1.91 12.67
N GLY A 145 -0.38 1.68 11.35
CA GLY A 145 -1.49 1.14 10.55
C GLY A 145 -1.93 -0.25 11.01
N PHE A 146 -0.97 -1.14 11.23
CA PHE A 146 -1.18 -2.51 11.65
C PHE A 146 -1.82 -2.57 13.04
N ILE A 147 -1.26 -1.85 14.01
CA ILE A 147 -1.80 -1.75 15.37
C ILE A 147 -3.22 -1.16 15.36
N GLY A 148 -3.45 -0.10 14.58
CA GLY A 148 -4.79 0.47 14.39
C GLY A 148 -5.77 -0.52 13.74
N GLY A 149 -5.30 -1.37 12.83
CA GLY A 149 -6.07 -2.46 12.23
C GLY A 149 -6.45 -3.54 13.24
N LEU A 150 -5.53 -3.96 14.11
CA LEU A 150 -5.81 -4.92 15.19
C LEU A 150 -6.86 -4.39 16.16
N TYR A 151 -6.75 -3.11 16.53
CA TYR A 151 -7.74 -2.44 17.37
C TYR A 151 -9.13 -2.42 16.72
N LYS A 152 -9.21 -2.07 15.43
CA LYS A 152 -10.47 -2.09 14.67
C LYS A 152 -11.05 -3.50 14.55
N THR A 153 -10.23 -4.53 14.40
CA THR A 153 -10.69 -5.93 14.43
C THR A 153 -11.46 -6.22 15.72
N ARG A 154 -10.91 -5.81 16.88
CA ARG A 154 -11.61 -5.97 18.17
C ARG A 154 -12.95 -5.22 18.20
N GLN A 155 -12.98 -3.97 17.73
CA GLN A 155 -14.23 -3.19 17.67
C GLN A 155 -15.30 -3.85 16.80
N VAL A 156 -14.89 -4.39 15.65
CA VAL A 156 -15.80 -5.09 14.73
C VAL A 156 -16.31 -6.39 15.35
N GLN A 157 -15.50 -7.13 16.11
CA GLN A 157 -15.98 -8.32 16.83
C GLN A 157 -17.03 -7.97 17.90
N ILE A 158 -16.81 -6.92 18.69
CA ILE A 158 -17.79 -6.46 19.69
C ILE A 158 -19.10 -6.05 19.02
N ARG A 159 -19.04 -5.28 17.92
CA ARG A 159 -20.22 -4.90 17.13
C ARG A 159 -20.94 -6.13 16.56
N LYS A 160 -20.19 -7.13 16.10
CA LYS A 160 -20.74 -8.38 15.56
C LYS A 160 -21.53 -9.14 16.63
N GLU A 161 -20.97 -9.28 17.83
CA GLU A 161 -21.67 -9.92 18.96
C GLU A 161 -22.96 -9.20 19.35
N SER A 162 -22.96 -7.86 19.36
CA SER A 162 -24.19 -7.08 19.57
C SER A 162 -25.21 -7.28 18.44
N ALA A 163 -24.78 -7.26 17.18
CA ALA A 163 -25.68 -7.47 16.05
C ALA A 163 -26.28 -8.89 16.04
N LEU A 164 -25.51 -9.91 16.44
CA LEU A 164 -26.01 -11.27 16.60
C LEU A 164 -27.07 -11.38 17.70
N ARG A 165 -26.88 -10.69 18.85
CA ARG A 165 -27.91 -10.61 19.89
C ARG A 165 -29.19 -9.92 19.40
N GLY A 166 -29.06 -8.92 18.53
CA GLY A 166 -30.22 -8.28 17.91
C GLY A 166 -31.09 -9.22 17.05
N LEU A 167 -30.54 -10.35 16.56
CA LEU A 167 -31.32 -11.34 15.80
C LEU A 167 -32.25 -12.18 16.68
N SER A 168 -31.95 -12.32 17.98
CA SER A 168 -32.81 -13.03 18.93
C SER A 168 -34.00 -12.21 19.43
N ASN A 169 -34.09 -10.94 19.07
CA ASN A 169 -35.21 -10.09 19.46
C ASN A 169 -36.50 -10.46 18.70
N GLN A 170 -37.67 -10.15 19.26
CA GLN A 170 -38.96 -10.51 18.65
C GLN A 170 -39.37 -9.58 17.50
N SER A 171 -38.89 -8.32 17.50
CA SER A 171 -39.22 -7.32 16.48
C SER A 171 -38.55 -7.60 15.13
N GLU A 172 -39.33 -7.74 14.06
CA GLU A 172 -38.77 -7.94 12.70
C GLU A 172 -37.97 -6.73 12.22
N SER A 173 -38.31 -5.52 12.67
CA SER A 173 -37.53 -4.31 12.39
C SER A 173 -36.11 -4.42 12.96
N GLU A 174 -35.97 -4.86 14.20
CA GLU A 174 -34.66 -5.05 14.85
C GLU A 174 -33.84 -6.16 14.19
N LYS A 175 -34.48 -7.27 13.80
CA LYS A 175 -33.83 -8.32 13.01
C LYS A 175 -33.33 -7.82 11.66
N SER A 176 -34.12 -6.98 10.98
CA SER A 176 -33.73 -6.37 9.70
C SER A 176 -32.51 -5.45 9.86
N HIS A 177 -32.50 -4.62 10.90
CA HIS A 177 -31.35 -3.79 11.25
C HIS A 177 -30.12 -4.64 11.57
N ALA A 178 -30.25 -5.68 12.39
CA ALA A 178 -29.17 -6.59 12.73
C ALA A 178 -28.59 -7.30 11.49
N ARG A 179 -29.44 -7.78 10.55
CA ARG A 179 -28.99 -8.39 9.28
C ARG A 179 -28.21 -7.41 8.42
N THR A 180 -28.64 -6.16 8.35
CA THR A 180 -27.97 -5.10 7.59
C THR A 180 -26.61 -4.76 8.20
N GLU A 181 -26.56 -4.62 9.52
CA GLU A 181 -25.32 -4.37 10.27
C GLU A 181 -24.33 -5.53 10.11
N LEU A 182 -24.79 -6.78 10.18
CA LEU A 182 -23.93 -7.95 9.96
C LEU A 182 -23.32 -7.99 8.55
N LYS A 183 -24.07 -7.58 7.51
CA LYS A 183 -23.53 -7.44 6.15
C LYS A 183 -22.46 -6.35 6.08
N ALA A 184 -22.69 -5.20 6.74
CA ALA A 184 -21.71 -4.12 6.80
C ALA A 184 -20.43 -4.55 7.54
N ILE A 185 -20.59 -5.21 8.70
CA ILE A 185 -19.51 -5.79 9.50
C ILE A 185 -18.70 -6.80 8.71
N ALA A 186 -19.34 -7.70 7.95
CA ALA A 186 -18.63 -8.69 7.14
C ALA A 186 -17.73 -8.02 6.08
N LYS A 187 -18.22 -6.97 5.43
CA LYS A 187 -17.46 -6.17 4.46
C LYS A 187 -16.31 -5.41 5.12
N GLU A 188 -16.56 -4.81 6.29
CA GLU A 188 -15.55 -4.09 7.07
C GLU A 188 -14.44 -5.04 7.56
N GLN A 189 -14.80 -6.18 8.14
CA GLN A 189 -13.87 -7.21 8.60
C GLN A 189 -12.99 -7.74 7.46
N TYR A 190 -13.59 -7.99 6.28
CA TYR A 190 -12.82 -8.40 5.10
C TYR A 190 -11.79 -7.34 4.71
N SER A 191 -12.18 -6.06 4.70
CA SER A 191 -11.26 -4.95 4.39
C SER A 191 -10.13 -4.83 5.42
N ILE A 192 -10.43 -4.98 6.72
CA ILE A 192 -9.43 -4.92 7.79
C ILE A 192 -8.45 -6.10 7.67
N ASN A 193 -8.96 -7.33 7.51
CA ASN A 193 -8.12 -8.52 7.39
C ASN A 193 -7.18 -8.43 6.18
N LYS A 194 -7.71 -7.99 5.03
CA LYS A 194 -6.89 -7.78 3.84
C LYS A 194 -5.78 -6.76 4.08
N GLN A 195 -6.09 -5.65 4.77
CA GLN A 195 -5.10 -4.63 5.10
C GLN A 195 -4.06 -5.14 6.11
N LEU A 196 -4.47 -5.89 7.14
CA LEU A 196 -3.56 -6.48 8.13
C LEU A 196 -2.57 -7.46 7.49
N VAL A 197 -3.05 -8.34 6.60
CA VAL A 197 -2.17 -9.23 5.84
C VAL A 197 -1.18 -8.43 4.99
N GLN A 198 -1.66 -7.40 4.29
CA GLN A 198 -0.79 -6.57 3.47
C GLN A 198 0.25 -5.81 4.31
N ASP A 199 -0.15 -5.19 5.42
CA ASP A 199 0.73 -4.44 6.32
C ASP A 199 1.76 -5.37 6.99
N GLY A 200 1.35 -6.58 7.42
CA GLY A 200 2.22 -7.61 7.97
C GLY A 200 3.30 -8.08 6.99
N LEU A 201 2.96 -8.16 5.70
CA LEU A 201 3.92 -8.45 4.64
C LEU A 201 4.80 -7.22 4.30
N ASP A 202 4.19 -6.06 4.09
CA ASP A 202 4.89 -4.85 3.67
C ASP A 202 5.91 -4.37 4.72
N MET A 203 5.68 -4.59 6.03
CA MET A 203 6.63 -4.17 7.08
C MET A 203 7.95 -4.93 7.04
N LEU A 204 7.96 -6.16 6.50
CA LEU A 204 9.19 -6.94 6.34
C LEU A 204 10.16 -6.30 5.35
N ILE A 205 9.66 -5.47 4.43
CA ILE A 205 10.49 -4.80 3.41
C ILE A 205 11.40 -3.73 4.02
N PRO A 206 10.89 -2.67 4.70
CA PRO A 206 11.75 -1.72 5.38
C PRO A 206 12.49 -2.34 6.57
N ALA A 207 11.91 -3.33 7.27
CA ALA A 207 12.61 -4.04 8.35
C ALA A 207 13.86 -4.77 7.83
N SER A 208 13.78 -5.43 6.67
CA SER A 208 14.94 -6.03 6.01
C SER A 208 15.96 -4.98 5.57
N GLY A 209 15.51 -3.86 5.00
CA GLY A 209 16.38 -2.75 4.62
C GLY A 209 17.10 -2.08 5.80
N LEU A 210 16.53 -2.14 7.00
CA LEU A 210 17.11 -1.67 8.25
C LEU A 210 17.97 -2.72 8.98
N GLY A 211 18.00 -3.96 8.48
CA GLY A 211 18.71 -5.06 9.13
C GLY A 211 18.02 -5.62 10.37
N TYR A 212 16.75 -5.30 10.61
CA TYR A 212 15.97 -5.86 11.74
C TYR A 212 15.56 -7.30 11.49
N VAL A 213 15.44 -7.71 10.22
CA VAL A 213 15.18 -9.09 9.81
C VAL A 213 16.12 -9.48 8.67
N ASN A 214 16.65 -10.69 8.69
CA ASN A 214 17.57 -11.18 7.68
C ASN A 214 16.82 -11.93 6.57
N LEU A 215 16.22 -11.18 5.65
CA LEU A 215 15.56 -11.71 4.46
C LEU A 215 16.42 -11.47 3.22
N ASP A 216 16.55 -12.48 2.37
CA ASP A 216 17.23 -12.31 1.09
C ASP A 216 16.40 -11.52 0.07
N ASP A 217 17.06 -11.04 -0.98
CA ASP A 217 16.46 -10.24 -2.05
C ASP A 217 15.32 -10.95 -2.79
N GLY A 218 15.36 -12.29 -2.84
CA GLY A 218 14.30 -13.12 -3.43
C GLY A 218 13.01 -13.02 -2.63
N ILE A 219 13.08 -13.27 -1.33
CA ILE A 219 11.91 -13.17 -0.43
C ILE A 219 11.35 -11.75 -0.43
N VAL A 220 12.20 -10.73 -0.30
CA VAL A 220 11.76 -9.32 -0.34
C VAL A 220 11.12 -8.97 -1.69
N GLY A 221 11.67 -9.51 -2.79
CA GLY A 221 11.10 -9.38 -4.13
C GLY A 221 9.71 -10.00 -4.25
N LEU A 222 9.50 -11.21 -3.72
CA LEU A 222 8.19 -11.87 -3.75
C LEU A 222 7.16 -11.16 -2.87
N ILE A 223 7.53 -10.81 -1.63
CA ILE A 223 6.66 -10.05 -0.72
C ILE A 223 6.19 -8.76 -1.39
N GLY A 224 7.12 -7.96 -1.91
CA GLY A 224 6.78 -6.70 -2.57
C GLY A 224 5.96 -6.89 -3.84
N THR A 225 6.11 -8.01 -4.56
CA THR A 225 5.27 -8.34 -5.71
C THR A 225 3.84 -8.65 -5.28
N VAL A 226 3.67 -9.52 -4.28
CA VAL A 226 2.36 -9.92 -3.75
C VAL A 226 1.60 -8.71 -3.19
N THR A 227 2.23 -7.89 -2.34
CA THR A 227 1.57 -6.70 -1.76
C THR A 227 1.26 -5.64 -2.83
N SER A 228 2.04 -5.58 -3.92
CA SER A 228 1.72 -4.73 -5.06
C SER A 228 0.47 -5.18 -5.81
N ILE A 229 0.31 -6.49 -6.04
CA ILE A 229 -0.88 -7.06 -6.67
C ILE A 229 -2.11 -6.83 -5.79
N MET A 230 -2.01 -7.07 -4.47
CA MET A 230 -3.09 -6.78 -3.52
C MET A 230 -3.53 -5.31 -3.59
N GLY A 231 -2.55 -4.38 -3.62
CA GLY A 231 -2.80 -2.95 -3.75
C GLY A 231 -3.36 -2.55 -5.12
N ALA A 232 -2.91 -3.20 -6.20
CA ALA A 232 -3.43 -3.00 -7.55
C ALA A 232 -4.90 -3.41 -7.65
N GLN A 233 -5.26 -4.57 -7.10
CA GLN A 233 -6.65 -5.03 -7.04
C GLN A 233 -7.55 -4.07 -6.24
N ALA A 234 -7.05 -3.53 -5.12
CA ALA A 234 -7.79 -2.56 -4.32
C ALA A 234 -8.05 -1.27 -5.10
N GLN A 235 -7.02 -0.75 -5.79
CA GLN A 235 -7.16 0.46 -6.62
C GLN A 235 -8.04 0.21 -7.86
N TRP A 236 -7.92 -0.96 -8.50
CA TRP A 236 -8.79 -1.37 -9.60
C TRP A 236 -10.25 -1.38 -9.19
N ALA A 237 -10.57 -2.02 -8.06
CA ALA A 237 -11.92 -2.03 -7.52
C ALA A 237 -12.41 -0.61 -7.17
N LYS A 238 -11.53 0.28 -6.69
CA LYS A 238 -11.91 1.66 -6.34
C LYS A 238 -12.33 2.48 -7.57
N VAL A 239 -11.61 2.39 -8.68
CA VAL A 239 -11.88 3.22 -9.87
C VAL A 239 -12.91 2.63 -10.83
N ASN A 240 -13.20 1.33 -10.69
CA ASN A 240 -14.12 0.60 -11.57
C ASN A 240 -15.42 0.16 -10.89
N LYS A 241 -15.62 0.47 -9.60
CA LYS A 241 -16.95 0.38 -9.00
C LYS A 241 -17.83 1.48 -9.59
N ALA A 242 -18.87 1.06 -10.30
CA ALA A 242 -20.05 1.87 -10.60
C ALA A 242 -20.89 2.03 -9.33
#